data_AF-A0A510UV05-F1
#
_entry.id   AF-A0A510UV05-F1
#
_cell.length_a   1.000
_cell.length_b   1.000
_cell.length_c   1.000
_cell.angle_alpha   90.00
_cell.angle_beta   90.00
_cell.angle_gamma   90.00
#
_symmetry.space_group_name_H-M   'P 1'
#
loop_
_entity.id
_entity.type
_entity.pdbx_description
1 polymer ?
#
loop_
_entity_poly.entity_id
_entity_poly.type
_entity_poly.pdbx_seq_one_letter_code
_entity_poly.pdbx_strand_id
1 'polypeptide(L)'
;MNLDQLLTGARDEIAQATAPIDDRTLTRVRGTVRRARIQRHTFESVGAAACAGVLGLGAWALSSPDGDPVDPATRSSTPEPSSAPTTEPTTAPTSAPTTAVDDGPVARAAEVDDATVLARLSAPRTGERWFDEALDASDALDALFTPAELANGPEYHLYLVGDREASAIYALAFPPVNDDVVQWGSRVELYEIDEDGPRAILCPSARTGDACAKDFSSSKAVADDDTFYDTLTLPASIEVGDGWALSTETVRGDVTRVAGLPASLADANEKLEELTSLGSLTVVRRELPSSVDGLRSYGYAVLTPFGTILPIADADVPGLDYLGITWDDGVDRSTQVADGDWARYAQAAGAGTCTTAQFSVESTHIPAQWRTAGVTADGRDVVVPVSGSPLATAVHAWQLEHSGTIDTDTGQTLTGLDAGYRYATVGEFLDAQSLYGVEGPDGEWHLHLRPEATNVVWECA
;
A
#
# COMPACT_ATOMS: atom_id res chain seq x y z
N MET A 1 -38.56 -43.22 -1.15
CA MET A 1 -38.15 -42.47 -2.35
C MET A 1 -36.63 -42.60 -2.45
N ASN A 2 -36.10 -43.12 -3.56
CA ASN A 2 -34.70 -43.52 -3.68
C ASN A 2 -33.83 -42.31 -4.05
N LEU A 3 -32.63 -42.18 -3.44
CA LEU A 3 -31.72 -41.04 -3.63
C LEU A 3 -31.37 -40.83 -5.10
N ASP A 4 -31.20 -41.92 -5.86
CA ASP A 4 -30.94 -41.86 -7.29
C ASP A 4 -32.09 -41.25 -8.10
N GLN A 5 -33.35 -41.46 -7.70
CA GLN A 5 -34.49 -40.83 -8.36
C GLN A 5 -34.59 -39.33 -8.04
N LEU A 6 -34.21 -38.93 -6.83
CA LEU A 6 -34.13 -37.53 -6.43
C LEU A 6 -33.01 -36.78 -7.16
N LEU A 7 -31.84 -37.40 -7.28
CA LEU A 7 -30.68 -36.81 -7.96
C LEU A 7 -30.86 -36.74 -9.48
N THR A 8 -31.52 -37.74 -10.08
CA THR A 8 -31.84 -37.72 -11.51
C THR A 8 -32.90 -36.66 -11.82
N GLY A 9 -33.94 -36.55 -10.97
CA GLY A 9 -34.97 -35.51 -11.12
C GLY A 9 -34.42 -34.09 -10.99
N ALA A 10 -33.55 -33.83 -10.01
CA ALA A 10 -32.90 -32.54 -9.83
C ALA A 10 -31.94 -32.18 -10.99
N ARG A 11 -31.24 -33.18 -11.55
CA ARG A 11 -30.37 -33.00 -12.72
C ARG A 11 -31.16 -32.60 -13.96
N ASP A 12 -32.30 -33.24 -14.20
CA ASP A 12 -33.15 -32.97 -15.36
C ASP A 12 -33.86 -31.60 -15.25
N GLU A 13 -34.26 -31.18 -14.05
CA GLU A 13 -34.78 -29.82 -13.80
C GLU A 13 -33.72 -28.73 -14.02
N ILE A 14 -32.49 -28.94 -13.53
CA ILE A 14 -31.39 -27.98 -13.73
C ILE A 14 -31.02 -27.88 -15.22
N ALA A 15 -31.00 -29.01 -15.93
CA ALA A 15 -30.71 -29.05 -17.36
C ALA A 15 -31.81 -28.42 -18.22
N GLN A 16 -33.08 -28.44 -17.78
CA GLN A 16 -34.18 -27.74 -18.45
C GLN A 16 -34.24 -26.24 -18.13
N ALA A 17 -33.76 -25.83 -16.94
CA ALA A 17 -33.80 -24.43 -16.50
C ALA A 17 -32.62 -23.58 -17.02
N THR A 18 -31.57 -24.21 -17.56
CA THR A 18 -30.39 -23.52 -18.10
C THR A 18 -30.32 -23.66 -19.62
N ALA A 19 -30.30 -22.53 -20.34
CA ALA A 19 -29.99 -22.51 -21.77
C ALA A 19 -28.59 -23.15 -22.01
N PRO A 20 -28.29 -23.64 -23.23
CA PRO A 20 -26.98 -24.24 -23.52
C PRO A 20 -25.87 -23.29 -23.10
N ILE A 21 -25.16 -23.66 -22.04
CA ILE A 21 -24.06 -22.89 -21.49
C ILE A 21 -22.93 -22.98 -22.51
N ASP A 22 -22.49 -21.84 -23.05
CA ASP A 22 -21.35 -21.83 -23.95
C ASP A 22 -20.07 -22.28 -23.22
N ASP A 23 -19.08 -22.79 -23.96
CA ASP A 23 -17.85 -23.35 -23.36
C ASP A 23 -17.08 -22.31 -22.53
N ARG A 24 -17.25 -21.01 -22.80
CA ARG A 24 -16.65 -19.91 -22.01
C ARG A 24 -17.29 -19.79 -20.62
N THR A 25 -18.60 -19.86 -20.55
CA THR A 25 -19.37 -19.78 -19.31
C THR A 25 -19.17 -21.06 -18.49
N LEU A 26 -19.06 -22.21 -19.15
CA LEU A 26 -18.77 -23.49 -18.52
C LEU A 26 -17.36 -23.54 -17.91
N THR A 27 -16.39 -22.90 -18.58
CA THR A 27 -15.02 -22.74 -18.06
C THR A 27 -14.98 -21.80 -16.85
N ARG A 28 -15.74 -20.69 -16.87
CA ARG A 28 -15.88 -19.80 -15.71
C ARG A 28 -16.48 -20.52 -14.49
N VAL A 29 -17.58 -21.24 -14.69
CA VAL A 29 -18.26 -21.96 -13.60
C VAL A 29 -17.37 -23.06 -13.02
N ARG A 30 -16.65 -23.81 -13.87
CA ARG A 30 -15.65 -24.79 -13.43
C ARG A 30 -14.53 -24.13 -12.62
N GLY A 31 -14.02 -22.97 -13.05
CA GLY A 31 -13.02 -22.20 -12.30
C GLY A 31 -13.51 -21.75 -10.93
N THR A 32 -14.76 -21.29 -10.81
CA THR A 32 -15.35 -20.85 -9.54
C THR A 32 -15.65 -22.01 -8.59
N VAL A 33 -16.18 -23.13 -9.10
CA VAL A 33 -16.44 -24.34 -8.28
C VAL A 33 -15.13 -25.03 -7.88
N ARG A 34 -14.10 -24.98 -8.72
CA ARG A 34 -12.74 -25.48 -8.40
C ARG A 34 -12.12 -24.67 -7.26
N ARG A 35 -12.25 -23.33 -7.28
CA ARG A 35 -11.80 -22.44 -6.19
C ARG A 35 -12.47 -22.75 -4.85
N ALA A 36 -13.79 -22.91 -4.84
CA ALA A 36 -14.54 -23.18 -3.62
C ALA A 36 -14.23 -24.56 -2.98
N ARG A 37 -13.82 -25.55 -3.78
CA ARG A 37 -13.51 -26.90 -3.30
C ARG A 37 -12.12 -27.00 -2.68
N ILE A 38 -11.16 -26.23 -3.18
CA ILE A 38 -9.77 -26.24 -2.70
C ILE A 38 -9.65 -25.48 -1.37
N GLN A 39 -10.33 -24.33 -1.23
CA GLN A 39 -10.38 -23.57 0.04
C GLN A 39 -10.87 -24.41 1.24
N ARG A 40 -11.70 -25.44 1.01
CA ARG A 40 -12.16 -26.35 2.08
C ARG A 40 -11.11 -27.38 2.51
N HIS A 41 -10.16 -27.75 1.66
CA HIS A 41 -9.12 -28.74 2.01
C HIS A 41 -7.90 -28.12 2.72
N THR A 42 -7.67 -26.82 2.55
CA THR A 42 -6.57 -26.10 3.23
C THR A 42 -6.77 -26.02 4.75
N PHE A 43 -8.03 -25.89 5.22
CA PHE A 43 -8.34 -25.86 6.66
C PHE A 43 -8.03 -27.17 7.41
N GLU A 44 -7.96 -28.31 6.72
CA GLU A 44 -7.68 -29.61 7.36
C GLU A 44 -6.17 -29.91 7.51
N SER A 45 -5.29 -29.18 6.79
CA SER A 45 -3.86 -29.53 6.68
C SER A 45 -2.92 -28.72 7.60
N VAL A 46 -3.36 -27.55 8.08
CA VAL A 46 -2.57 -26.63 8.94
C VAL A 46 -2.19 -27.26 10.29
N GLY A 47 -2.94 -28.26 10.77
CA GLY A 47 -2.64 -28.96 12.03
C GLY A 47 -1.38 -29.83 12.02
N ALA A 48 -0.83 -30.19 10.86
CA ALA A 48 0.26 -31.18 10.76
C ALA A 48 1.66 -30.58 10.54
N ALA A 49 1.79 -29.37 10.00
CA ALA A 49 3.07 -28.76 9.66
C ALA A 49 3.76 -28.01 10.83
N ALA A 50 3.01 -27.67 11.89
CA ALA A 50 3.52 -26.90 13.03
C ALA A 50 4.59 -27.61 13.87
N CYS A 51 4.76 -28.94 13.74
CA CYS A 51 5.69 -29.70 14.59
C CYS A 51 7.12 -29.83 14.02
N ALA A 52 7.40 -29.43 12.77
CA ALA A 52 8.70 -29.66 12.14
C ALA A 52 9.64 -28.43 12.10
N GLY A 53 9.11 -27.20 12.19
CA GLY A 53 9.89 -25.96 12.01
C GLY A 53 10.77 -25.54 13.20
N VAL A 54 10.52 -26.05 14.40
CA VAL A 54 11.13 -25.55 15.66
C VAL A 54 12.61 -25.93 15.83
N LEU A 55 13.19 -26.78 14.99
CA LEU A 55 14.57 -27.27 15.16
C LEU A 55 15.62 -26.66 14.20
N GLY A 56 15.23 -25.81 13.23
CA GLY A 56 16.14 -25.25 12.23
C GLY A 56 16.76 -23.88 12.56
N LEU A 57 16.08 -23.05 13.37
CA LEU A 57 16.42 -21.63 13.56
C LEU A 57 17.50 -21.34 14.62
N GLY A 58 18.00 -22.35 15.35
CA GLY A 58 18.94 -22.16 16.46
C GLY A 58 20.42 -21.94 16.09
N ALA A 59 20.79 -21.94 14.80
CA ALA A 59 22.20 -22.04 14.39
C ALA A 59 22.78 -20.82 13.65
N TRP A 60 22.01 -19.78 13.34
CA TRP A 60 22.49 -18.63 12.54
C TRP A 60 22.64 -17.31 13.33
N ALA A 61 22.45 -17.33 14.66
CA ALA A 61 22.49 -16.12 15.50
C ALA A 61 23.89 -15.70 16.01
N LEU A 62 24.99 -16.16 15.40
CA LEU A 62 26.34 -15.82 15.87
C LEU A 62 27.31 -15.62 14.70
N SER A 63 27.27 -14.45 14.06
CA SER A 63 28.42 -13.78 13.39
C SER A 63 27.98 -12.46 12.71
N SER A 64 28.15 -11.32 13.38
CA SER A 64 28.12 -9.99 12.73
C SER A 64 29.39 -9.23 13.13
N PRO A 65 30.17 -8.69 12.18
CA PRO A 65 31.15 -7.64 12.47
C PRO A 65 30.55 -6.25 12.23
N ASP A 66 30.76 -5.36 13.20
CA ASP A 66 30.43 -3.94 13.15
C ASP A 66 31.22 -3.20 12.04
N GLY A 67 30.54 -2.29 11.34
CA GLY A 67 31.15 -1.34 10.42
C GLY A 67 30.50 0.03 10.57
N ASP A 68 31.29 1.00 11.03
CA ASP A 68 30.87 2.39 11.26
C ASP A 68 30.43 3.13 9.97
N PRO A 69 29.50 4.09 10.06
CA PRO A 69 29.02 4.87 8.92
C PRO A 69 30.05 5.90 8.42
N VAL A 70 30.06 6.14 7.11
CA VAL A 70 30.92 7.12 6.42
C VAL A 70 30.12 8.40 6.16
N ASP A 71 30.67 9.55 6.58
CA ASP A 71 30.12 10.90 6.38
C ASP A 71 30.02 11.33 4.90
N PRO A 72 29.02 12.14 4.50
CA PRO A 72 28.93 12.70 3.16
C PRO A 72 29.91 13.87 2.93
N ALA A 73 30.49 13.92 1.73
CA ALA A 73 31.45 14.93 1.30
C ALA A 73 30.80 16.30 1.03
N THR A 74 31.30 17.33 1.71
CA THR A 74 30.97 18.74 1.51
C THR A 74 31.58 19.26 0.20
N ARG A 75 30.81 20.00 -0.61
CA ARG A 75 31.36 20.90 -1.63
C ARG A 75 31.04 22.35 -1.28
N SER A 76 32.11 23.10 -1.07
CA SER A 76 32.15 24.54 -0.85
C SER A 76 32.49 25.25 -2.18
N SER A 77 31.77 26.32 -2.50
CA SER A 77 32.31 27.39 -3.33
C SER A 77 31.60 28.72 -3.06
N THR A 78 32.35 29.64 -2.43
CA THR A 78 32.09 31.09 -2.38
C THR A 78 33.04 31.77 -3.38
N PRO A 79 32.57 32.77 -4.14
CA PRO A 79 33.14 34.11 -3.94
C PRO A 79 32.12 35.28 -3.94
N GLU A 80 32.63 36.38 -3.39
CA GLU A 80 32.12 37.68 -2.91
C GLU A 80 31.24 38.58 -3.82
N PRO A 81 30.62 39.63 -3.23
CA PRO A 81 29.55 40.44 -3.84
C PRO A 81 30.05 41.68 -4.59
N SER A 82 29.20 42.26 -5.44
CA SER A 82 29.34 43.66 -5.86
C SER A 82 27.98 44.37 -6.03
N SER A 83 27.80 45.38 -5.18
CA SER A 83 27.17 46.70 -5.36
C SER A 83 25.83 46.85 -6.10
N ALA A 84 24.83 47.31 -5.34
CA ALA A 84 23.56 47.87 -5.80
C ALA A 84 23.70 49.14 -6.68
N PRO A 85 22.60 49.58 -7.32
CA PRO A 85 21.83 50.63 -6.66
C PRO A 85 20.31 50.41 -6.62
N THR A 86 19.76 51.06 -5.60
CA THR A 86 18.39 51.17 -5.10
C THR A 86 17.35 51.65 -6.13
N THR A 87 16.14 51.11 -6.04
CA THR A 87 14.89 51.88 -6.20
C THR A 87 13.84 51.40 -5.20
N GLU A 88 13.10 52.37 -4.68
CA GLU A 88 12.22 52.38 -3.50
C GLU A 88 10.93 51.50 -3.59
N PRO A 89 10.25 51.28 -2.45
CA PRO A 89 9.32 50.18 -2.24
C PRO A 89 7.92 50.49 -2.79
N THR A 90 7.32 49.50 -3.45
CA THR A 90 5.86 49.45 -3.62
C THR A 90 5.29 48.55 -2.54
N THR A 91 4.34 49.11 -1.81
CA THR A 91 3.61 48.57 -0.67
C THR A 91 3.05 47.18 -0.92
N ALA A 92 3.36 46.26 0.00
CA ALA A 92 2.71 44.98 0.16
C ALA A 92 1.24 45.16 0.61
N PRO A 93 0.29 44.35 0.11
CA PRO A 93 -0.91 44.08 0.89
C PRO A 93 -0.52 43.09 1.99
N THR A 94 -0.34 43.61 3.20
CA THR A 94 -0.40 42.82 4.43
C THR A 94 -1.83 42.31 4.57
N SER A 95 -2.08 41.06 4.19
CA SER A 95 -3.22 40.32 4.71
C SER A 95 -2.89 39.96 6.15
N ALA A 96 -3.38 40.79 7.08
CA ALA A 96 -3.48 40.39 8.48
C ALA A 96 -4.27 39.08 8.57
N PRO A 97 -4.00 38.18 9.54
CA PRO A 97 -4.82 37.01 9.74
C PRO A 97 -6.23 37.50 10.06
N THR A 98 -7.17 37.23 9.15
CA THR A 98 -8.59 37.44 9.41
C THR A 98 -8.91 36.58 10.62
N THR A 99 -9.23 37.23 11.73
CA THR A 99 -9.76 36.60 12.93
C THR A 99 -11.00 35.84 12.46
N ALA A 100 -10.99 34.51 12.63
CA ALA A 100 -12.13 33.67 12.29
C ALA A 100 -13.37 34.26 12.96
N VAL A 101 -14.35 34.62 12.13
CA VAL A 101 -15.71 34.87 12.60
C VAL A 101 -16.18 33.54 13.18
N ASP A 102 -16.80 33.61 14.35
CA ASP A 102 -17.39 32.49 15.08
C ASP A 102 -18.55 31.88 14.26
N ASP A 103 -18.19 31.05 13.29
CA ASP A 103 -19.07 30.39 12.32
C ASP A 103 -19.62 29.06 12.87
N GLY A 104 -20.13 29.04 14.10
CA GLY A 104 -20.77 27.85 14.70
C GLY A 104 -19.86 26.61 14.81
N PRO A 105 -20.42 25.41 15.09
CA PRO A 105 -19.64 24.18 15.13
C PRO A 105 -19.05 23.88 13.75
N VAL A 106 -17.77 23.51 13.71
CA VAL A 106 -17.06 23.21 12.47
C VAL A 106 -17.76 22.04 11.77
N ALA A 107 -18.10 22.21 10.49
CA ALA A 107 -18.74 21.18 9.68
C ALA A 107 -17.81 20.66 8.58
N ARG A 108 -18.03 19.39 8.20
CA ARG A 108 -17.44 18.80 6.99
C ARG A 108 -17.96 19.52 5.74
N ALA A 109 -17.18 19.49 4.67
CA ALA A 109 -17.54 20.13 3.40
C ALA A 109 -17.39 19.16 2.23
N ALA A 110 -18.24 19.31 1.20
CA ALA A 110 -18.16 18.49 -0.01
C ALA A 110 -16.88 18.75 -0.80
N GLU A 111 -16.48 20.02 -0.88
CA GLU A 111 -15.27 20.45 -1.57
C GLU A 111 -14.39 21.22 -0.60
N VAL A 112 -13.14 20.78 -0.50
CA VAL A 112 -12.06 21.45 0.22
C VAL A 112 -10.85 21.35 -0.69
N ASP A 113 -10.37 22.49 -1.18
CA ASP A 113 -9.17 22.55 -2.02
C ASP A 113 -7.89 22.24 -1.22
N ASP A 114 -6.86 21.82 -1.93
CA ASP A 114 -5.62 21.34 -1.30
C ASP A 114 -4.89 22.45 -0.51
N ALA A 115 -4.97 23.72 -0.95
CA ALA A 115 -4.37 24.82 -0.21
C ALA A 115 -5.05 25.01 1.16
N THR A 116 -6.37 24.85 1.21
CA THR A 116 -7.16 24.88 2.44
C THR A 116 -6.90 23.65 3.30
N VAL A 117 -6.75 22.46 2.71
CA VAL A 117 -6.35 21.25 3.43
C VAL A 117 -5.00 21.46 4.10
N LEU A 118 -3.96 21.87 3.35
CA LEU A 118 -2.61 22.11 3.87
C LEU A 118 -2.59 23.16 5.00
N ALA A 119 -3.36 24.25 4.86
CA ALA A 119 -3.49 25.25 5.92
C ALA A 119 -4.09 24.66 7.20
N ARG A 120 -5.09 23.78 7.08
CA ARG A 120 -5.77 23.10 8.20
C ARG A 120 -4.93 21.99 8.83
N LEU A 121 -4.09 21.31 8.05
CA LEU A 121 -3.12 20.35 8.59
C LEU A 121 -2.12 21.02 9.53
N SER A 122 -1.80 22.30 9.30
CA SER A 122 -0.90 23.10 10.13
C SER A 122 -1.61 23.87 11.25
N ALA A 123 -2.88 24.21 11.06
CA ALA A 123 -3.70 24.96 12.01
C ALA A 123 -5.14 24.43 11.98
N PRO A 124 -5.42 23.29 12.65
CA PRO A 124 -6.71 22.64 12.58
C PRO A 124 -7.79 23.43 13.31
N ARG A 125 -9.03 23.35 12.82
CA ARG A 125 -10.20 24.02 13.41
C ARG A 125 -10.94 23.12 14.39
N THR A 126 -10.74 21.81 14.29
CA THR A 126 -11.47 20.77 15.01
C THR A 126 -11.03 20.61 16.48
N GLY A 127 -9.99 21.33 16.91
CA GLY A 127 -9.57 21.42 18.31
C GLY A 127 -8.90 20.15 18.85
N GLU A 128 -8.58 19.21 17.97
CA GLU A 128 -7.85 17.99 18.29
C GLU A 128 -6.39 18.27 18.60
N ARG A 129 -5.84 17.46 19.49
CA ARG A 129 -4.44 17.44 19.86
C ARG A 129 -3.96 16.00 19.86
N TRP A 130 -2.90 15.74 19.09
CA TRP A 130 -2.24 14.43 19.05
C TRP A 130 -1.07 14.40 20.01
N PHE A 131 -0.76 13.22 20.54
CA PHE A 131 0.42 13.02 21.37
C PHE A 131 1.61 12.63 20.49
N ASP A 132 2.79 13.14 20.85
CA ASP A 132 4.03 12.83 20.12
C ASP A 132 4.34 11.32 20.13
N GLU A 133 3.91 10.62 21.18
CA GLU A 133 4.03 9.18 21.33
C GLU A 133 2.67 8.60 21.75
N ALA A 134 2.26 7.54 21.06
CA ALA A 134 1.06 6.80 21.41
C ALA A 134 1.29 6.02 22.71
N LEU A 135 0.38 6.16 23.66
CA LEU A 135 0.53 5.54 24.98
C LEU A 135 -0.30 4.26 25.04
N ASP A 136 0.31 3.15 25.46
CA ASP A 136 -0.44 1.91 25.72
C ASP A 136 -1.56 2.20 26.74
N ALA A 137 -2.78 1.90 26.34
CA ALA A 137 -4.01 2.09 27.09
C ALA A 137 -4.86 0.80 27.08
N SER A 138 -4.20 -0.36 27.00
CA SER A 138 -4.86 -1.67 26.99
C SER A 138 -5.67 -1.94 28.25
N ASP A 139 -5.43 -1.21 29.34
CA ASP A 139 -6.26 -1.25 30.56
C ASP A 139 -7.65 -0.62 30.37
N ALA A 140 -7.84 0.24 29.37
CA ALA A 140 -9.12 0.85 29.00
C ALA A 140 -9.95 0.03 27.99
N LEU A 141 -9.49 -1.18 27.61
CA LEU A 141 -10.23 -2.06 26.68
C LEU A 141 -11.61 -2.46 27.21
N ASP A 142 -11.81 -2.44 28.52
CA ASP A 142 -13.11 -2.72 29.14
C ASP A 142 -14.15 -1.62 28.87
N ALA A 143 -13.74 -0.42 28.45
CA ALA A 143 -14.64 0.61 27.95
C ALA A 143 -15.24 0.20 26.59
N LEU A 144 -14.48 -0.50 25.75
CA LEU A 144 -14.86 -0.87 24.39
C LEU A 144 -15.48 -2.27 24.27
N PHE A 145 -15.12 -3.20 25.16
CA PHE A 145 -15.52 -4.60 25.05
C PHE A 145 -16.05 -5.17 26.36
N THR A 146 -16.86 -6.22 26.26
CA THR A 146 -17.26 -7.02 27.42
C THR A 146 -16.12 -7.96 27.86
N PRO A 147 -16.08 -8.42 29.12
CA PRO A 147 -15.08 -9.39 29.56
C PRO A 147 -15.08 -10.70 28.75
N ALA A 148 -16.26 -11.13 28.26
CA ALA A 148 -16.37 -12.33 27.44
C ALA A 148 -15.76 -12.14 26.05
N GLU A 149 -15.86 -10.95 25.47
CA GLU A 149 -15.23 -10.62 24.19
C GLU A 149 -13.72 -10.51 24.33
N LEU A 150 -13.21 -9.86 25.37
CA LEU A 150 -11.77 -9.81 25.61
C LEU A 150 -11.16 -11.20 25.87
N ALA A 151 -11.91 -12.11 26.51
CA ALA A 151 -11.44 -13.45 26.80
C ALA A 151 -11.47 -14.41 25.59
N ASN A 152 -12.31 -14.15 24.58
CA ASN A 152 -12.52 -15.06 23.44
C ASN A 152 -12.29 -14.41 22.07
N GLY A 153 -11.99 -13.12 22.04
CA GLY A 153 -11.74 -12.33 20.84
C GLY A 153 -10.29 -12.43 20.37
N PRO A 154 -9.95 -11.72 19.28
CA PRO A 154 -8.57 -11.50 18.90
C PRO A 154 -7.82 -10.74 20.01
N GLU A 155 -6.50 -10.74 19.92
CA GLU A 155 -5.69 -9.82 20.69
C GLU A 155 -5.96 -8.38 20.18
N TYR A 156 -6.19 -7.47 21.12
CA TYR A 156 -6.50 -6.07 20.87
C TYR A 156 -5.41 -5.22 21.50
N HIS A 157 -4.90 -4.24 20.76
CA HIS A 157 -3.99 -3.23 21.29
C HIS A 157 -4.68 -1.87 21.23
N LEU A 158 -4.86 -1.25 22.38
CA LEU A 158 -5.50 0.06 22.47
C LEU A 158 -4.46 1.10 22.87
N TYR A 159 -4.38 2.17 22.09
CA TYR A 159 -3.45 3.26 22.34
C TYR A 159 -4.22 4.56 22.58
N LEU A 160 -3.85 5.31 23.61
CA LEU A 160 -4.25 6.69 23.76
C LEU A 160 -3.36 7.56 22.87
N VAL A 161 -3.97 8.21 21.88
CA VAL A 161 -3.26 8.93 20.81
C VAL A 161 -3.48 10.44 20.81
N GLY A 162 -4.47 10.93 21.56
CA GLY A 162 -4.76 12.35 21.63
C GLY A 162 -5.95 12.70 22.50
N ASP A 163 -6.35 13.96 22.44
CA ASP A 163 -7.59 14.48 23.02
C ASP A 163 -8.23 15.54 22.13
N ARG A 164 -9.53 15.72 22.31
CA ARG A 164 -10.31 16.81 21.75
C ARG A 164 -11.32 17.27 22.79
N GLU A 165 -11.13 18.50 23.27
CA GLU A 165 -11.93 19.05 24.38
C GLU A 165 -11.92 18.15 25.63
N ALA A 166 -13.05 17.53 25.98
CA ALA A 166 -13.18 16.63 27.13
C ALA A 166 -13.05 15.14 26.76
N SER A 167 -12.94 14.82 25.47
CA SER A 167 -12.88 13.45 24.95
C SER A 167 -11.43 13.02 24.73
N ALA A 168 -11.09 11.81 25.18
CA ALA A 168 -9.82 11.18 24.86
C ALA A 168 -9.94 10.39 23.55
N ILE A 169 -8.95 10.51 22.67
CA ILE A 169 -8.91 9.85 21.36
C ILE A 169 -8.04 8.60 21.47
N TYR A 170 -8.60 7.46 21.10
CA TYR A 170 -7.94 6.16 21.11
C TYR A 170 -7.84 5.56 19.71
N ALA A 171 -6.72 4.88 19.46
CA ALA A 171 -6.51 4.04 18.29
C ALA A 171 -6.52 2.57 18.71
N LEU A 172 -7.48 1.80 18.20
CA LEU A 172 -7.52 0.35 18.35
C LEU A 172 -6.79 -0.28 17.16
N ALA A 173 -5.72 -1.01 17.46
CA ALA A 173 -4.99 -1.81 16.49
C ALA A 173 -5.18 -3.30 16.76
N PHE A 174 -5.08 -4.09 15.70
CA PHE A 174 -5.00 -5.53 15.76
C PHE A 174 -3.54 -5.93 15.54
N PRO A 175 -3.02 -6.95 16.25
CA PRO A 175 -1.67 -7.41 16.00
C PRO A 175 -1.52 -7.81 14.53
N PRO A 176 -0.35 -7.58 13.94
CA PRO A 176 -0.05 -8.14 12.63
C PRO A 176 -0.16 -9.67 12.72
N VAL A 177 -0.90 -10.27 11.80
CA VAL A 177 -0.85 -11.72 11.61
C VAL A 177 0.54 -12.02 11.05
N ASN A 178 1.38 -12.73 11.79
CA ASN A 178 2.78 -12.98 11.40
C ASN A 178 2.94 -13.52 9.96
N ASP A 179 4.03 -13.08 9.34
CA ASP A 179 4.66 -13.49 8.08
C ASP A 179 4.01 -13.07 6.75
N ASP A 180 4.71 -12.21 5.99
CA ASP A 180 4.85 -12.06 4.52
C ASP A 180 3.61 -12.14 3.61
N VAL A 181 2.41 -12.24 4.17
CA VAL A 181 1.16 -12.29 3.44
C VAL A 181 0.49 -10.95 3.62
N VAL A 182 0.15 -10.31 2.50
CA VAL A 182 -0.80 -9.20 2.43
C VAL A 182 -2.13 -9.67 3.04
N GLN A 183 -2.26 -9.63 4.36
CA GLN A 183 -3.55 -9.84 5.01
C GLN A 183 -4.22 -8.49 5.18
N TRP A 184 -5.29 -8.38 4.41
CA TRP A 184 -6.30 -7.35 4.30
C TRP A 184 -7.05 -7.03 5.62
N GLY A 185 -6.41 -7.16 6.79
CA GLY A 185 -7.05 -7.14 8.11
C GLY A 185 -6.40 -6.26 9.19
N SER A 186 -5.17 -5.77 9.01
CA SER A 186 -4.53 -4.89 10.00
C SER A 186 -4.97 -3.42 9.83
N ARG A 187 -6.24 -3.11 10.11
CA ARG A 187 -6.73 -1.72 10.13
C ARG A 187 -6.61 -1.12 11.53
N VAL A 188 -6.49 0.19 11.59
CA VAL A 188 -6.71 0.95 12.82
C VAL A 188 -8.13 1.49 12.84
N GLU A 189 -8.77 1.42 14.01
CA GLU A 189 -10.07 2.01 14.28
C GLU A 189 -9.91 3.15 15.30
N LEU A 190 -10.56 4.29 15.07
CA LEU A 190 -10.49 5.45 15.96
C LEU A 190 -11.73 5.51 16.86
N TYR A 191 -11.50 5.84 18.13
CA TYR A 191 -12.54 5.99 19.13
C TYR A 191 -12.36 7.29 19.90
N GLU A 192 -13.44 7.98 20.21
CA GLU A 192 -13.47 8.98 21.28
C GLU A 192 -14.19 8.41 22.50
N ILE A 193 -13.63 8.61 23.68
CA ILE A 193 -14.25 8.19 24.94
C ILE A 193 -14.34 9.38 25.88
N ASP A 194 -15.56 9.66 26.35
CA ASP A 194 -15.88 10.68 27.35
C ASP A 194 -16.95 10.18 28.34
N GLU A 195 -17.61 11.10 29.05
CA GLU A 195 -18.63 10.79 30.05
C GLU A 195 -19.90 10.13 29.47
N ASP A 196 -20.20 10.36 28.19
CA ASP A 196 -21.35 9.76 27.50
C ASP A 196 -21.03 8.35 26.99
N GLY A 197 -19.75 7.97 27.00
CA GLY A 197 -19.26 6.65 26.61
C GLY A 197 -18.46 6.64 25.30
N PRO A 198 -18.10 5.45 24.81
CA PRO A 198 -17.28 5.33 23.61
C PRO A 198 -18.07 5.60 22.33
N ARG A 199 -17.46 6.34 21.42
CA ARG A 199 -17.92 6.60 20.05
C ARG A 199 -16.87 6.13 19.05
N ALA A 200 -17.26 5.38 18.03
CA ALA A 200 -16.39 4.93 16.95
C ALA A 200 -16.41 5.96 15.82
N ILE A 201 -15.26 6.58 15.53
CA ILE A 201 -15.15 7.64 14.53
C ILE A 201 -15.02 7.00 13.14
N LEU A 202 -16.09 7.07 12.34
CA LEU A 202 -16.15 6.39 11.04
C LEU A 202 -15.65 7.27 9.89
N CYS A 203 -15.78 8.59 10.02
CA CYS A 203 -15.50 9.57 8.97
C CYS A 203 -14.45 10.62 9.39
N PRO A 204 -13.19 10.26 9.68
CA PRO A 204 -12.19 11.19 10.21
C PRO A 204 -11.80 12.33 9.26
N SER A 205 -12.13 12.27 7.96
CA SER A 205 -11.83 13.34 7.01
C SER A 205 -12.85 14.49 7.05
N ALA A 206 -12.36 15.73 6.98
CA ALA A 206 -13.16 16.95 6.84
C ALA A 206 -13.90 17.05 5.50
N ARG A 207 -13.58 16.20 4.52
CA ARG A 207 -14.27 16.13 3.23
C ARG A 207 -15.40 15.10 3.29
N THR A 208 -16.61 15.47 2.87
CA THR A 208 -17.75 14.53 2.86
C THR A 208 -17.70 13.51 1.72
N GLY A 209 -16.85 13.73 0.71
CA GLY A 209 -16.63 12.81 -0.40
C GLY A 209 -15.60 11.72 -0.11
N ASP A 210 -14.80 11.87 0.94
CA ASP A 210 -13.84 10.84 1.35
C ASP A 210 -14.58 9.68 2.02
N ALA A 211 -14.02 8.49 1.92
CA ALA A 211 -14.58 7.26 2.44
C ALA A 211 -14.71 7.28 3.96
N CYS A 212 -15.76 6.62 4.45
CA CYS A 212 -15.96 6.33 5.86
C CYS A 212 -15.89 4.82 6.10
N ALA A 213 -15.44 4.43 7.29
CA ALA A 213 -15.47 3.05 7.71
C ALA A 213 -16.92 2.54 7.74
N LYS A 214 -17.14 1.30 7.31
CA LYS A 214 -18.48 0.70 7.27
C LYS A 214 -18.81 -0.10 8.53
N ASP A 215 -17.78 -0.43 9.30
CA ASP A 215 -17.83 -1.28 10.46
C ASP A 215 -16.75 -0.86 11.47
N PHE A 216 -16.93 -1.29 12.70
CA PHE A 216 -15.98 -1.16 13.80
C PHE A 216 -16.17 -2.36 14.74
N SER A 217 -15.15 -2.64 15.55
CA SER A 217 -15.06 -3.89 16.29
C SER A 217 -15.70 -3.84 17.67
N SER A 218 -15.74 -2.67 18.31
CA SER A 218 -16.31 -2.50 19.66
C SER A 218 -17.80 -2.86 19.71
N SER A 219 -18.20 -3.61 20.74
CA SER A 219 -19.60 -3.94 21.02
C SER A 219 -20.33 -2.88 21.87
N LYS A 220 -19.56 -1.97 22.49
CA LYS A 220 -20.06 -0.92 23.38
C LYS A 220 -20.11 0.45 22.72
N ALA A 221 -19.25 0.71 21.74
CA ALA A 221 -19.20 1.98 21.04
C ALA A 221 -20.44 2.19 20.16
N VAL A 222 -20.85 3.45 20.04
CA VAL A 222 -21.84 3.87 19.03
C VAL A 222 -21.11 4.45 17.82
N ALA A 223 -21.69 4.26 16.63
CA ALA A 223 -21.17 4.86 15.40
C ALA A 223 -21.23 6.39 15.47
N ASP A 224 -20.16 7.06 15.03
CA ASP A 224 -20.05 8.50 14.90
C ASP A 224 -19.53 8.87 13.50
N ASP A 225 -20.45 9.36 12.65
CA ASP A 225 -20.18 9.82 11.28
C ASP A 225 -19.93 11.34 11.20
N ASP A 226 -20.18 12.05 12.30
CA ASP A 226 -20.20 13.52 12.37
C ASP A 226 -18.86 14.08 12.85
N THR A 227 -18.17 13.38 13.75
CA THR A 227 -16.84 13.76 14.24
C THR A 227 -15.78 13.51 13.16
N PHE A 228 -14.91 14.50 12.95
CA PHE A 228 -13.81 14.46 11.99
C PHE A 228 -12.62 15.28 12.50
N TYR A 229 -11.48 15.13 11.84
CA TYR A 229 -10.24 15.81 12.18
C TYR A 229 -9.64 16.48 10.94
N ASP A 230 -9.46 17.79 11.00
CA ASP A 230 -8.81 18.55 9.94
C ASP A 230 -7.40 17.97 9.67
N THR A 231 -6.71 17.53 10.72
CA THR A 231 -5.37 16.88 10.68
C THR A 231 -5.31 15.50 10.02
N LEU A 232 -6.46 14.86 9.72
CA LEU A 232 -6.53 13.56 9.03
C LEU A 232 -7.12 13.67 7.61
N THR A 233 -7.27 14.89 7.10
CA THR A 233 -7.79 15.12 5.75
C THR A 233 -6.66 15.13 4.74
N LEU A 234 -6.64 14.16 3.82
CA LEU A 234 -5.64 14.11 2.76
C LEU A 234 -5.90 15.17 1.66
N PRO A 235 -4.87 15.90 1.21
CA PRO A 235 -4.96 16.69 -0.03
C PRO A 235 -5.14 15.73 -1.22
N ALA A 236 -5.80 16.18 -2.29
CA ALA A 236 -6.03 15.37 -3.47
C ALA A 236 -4.75 15.01 -4.22
N SER A 237 -3.77 15.92 -4.21
CA SER A 237 -2.45 15.75 -4.79
C SER A 237 -1.39 16.17 -3.78
N ILE A 238 -0.28 15.43 -3.74
CA ILE A 238 0.86 15.68 -2.85
C ILE A 238 2.10 15.86 -3.71
N GLU A 239 2.63 17.08 -3.77
CA GLU A 239 3.92 17.36 -4.41
C GLU A 239 5.06 16.80 -3.54
N VAL A 240 5.90 15.94 -4.12
CA VAL A 240 7.06 15.33 -3.44
C VAL A 240 8.40 15.88 -3.94
N GLY A 241 8.42 16.66 -5.04
CA GLY A 241 9.62 17.31 -5.58
C GLY A 241 9.69 17.27 -7.10
N ASP A 242 10.41 18.20 -7.76
CA ASP A 242 10.69 18.18 -9.21
C ASP A 242 9.49 17.86 -10.14
N GLY A 243 8.31 18.38 -9.80
CA GLY A 243 7.07 18.16 -10.54
C GLY A 243 6.50 16.73 -10.45
N TRP A 244 7.01 15.93 -9.51
CA TRP A 244 6.43 14.66 -9.08
C TRP A 244 5.34 14.93 -8.05
N ALA A 245 4.15 14.42 -8.34
CA ALA A 245 3.02 14.47 -7.44
C ALA A 245 2.39 13.09 -7.29
N LEU A 246 2.04 12.74 -6.05
CA LEU A 246 1.26 11.55 -5.72
C LEU A 246 -0.21 11.93 -5.66
N SER A 247 -1.07 11.18 -6.34
CA SER A 247 -2.51 11.27 -6.10
C SER A 247 -2.85 10.65 -4.73
N THR A 248 -3.99 11.00 -4.17
CA THR A 248 -4.56 10.30 -3.00
C THR A 248 -5.97 9.82 -3.26
N GLU A 249 -6.44 9.84 -4.52
CA GLU A 249 -7.81 9.48 -4.89
C GLU A 249 -8.21 8.09 -4.38
N THR A 250 -7.36 7.08 -4.60
CA THR A 250 -7.69 5.71 -4.22
C THR A 250 -7.67 5.54 -2.70
N VAL A 251 -6.67 6.11 -2.02
CA VAL A 251 -6.55 6.06 -0.55
C VAL A 251 -7.73 6.75 0.13
N ARG A 252 -8.13 7.94 -0.35
CA ARG A 252 -9.32 8.64 0.15
C ARG A 252 -10.62 7.89 -0.11
N GLY A 253 -10.63 6.98 -1.09
CA GLY A 253 -11.76 6.11 -1.41
C GLY A 253 -11.79 4.78 -0.65
N ASP A 254 -10.76 4.46 0.14
CA ASP A 254 -10.65 3.15 0.82
C ASP A 254 -11.41 3.13 2.15
N VAL A 255 -12.59 2.53 2.12
CA VAL A 255 -13.46 2.33 3.29
C VAL A 255 -12.89 1.39 4.35
N THR A 256 -11.83 0.62 4.04
CA THR A 256 -11.30 -0.41 4.95
C THR A 256 -10.13 0.08 5.80
N ARG A 257 -9.48 1.18 5.39
CA ARG A 257 -8.23 1.69 6.00
C ARG A 257 -8.29 3.18 6.29
N VAL A 258 -9.46 3.66 6.69
CA VAL A 258 -9.73 5.09 6.86
C VAL A 258 -8.82 5.77 7.91
N ALA A 259 -8.38 5.03 8.94
CA ALA A 259 -7.38 5.50 9.92
C ALA A 259 -5.99 4.85 9.74
N GLY A 260 -5.76 4.14 8.63
CA GLY A 260 -4.49 3.53 8.28
C GLY A 260 -4.22 2.15 8.88
N LEU A 261 -2.97 1.73 8.73
CA LEU A 261 -2.39 0.48 9.22
C LEU A 261 -1.52 0.75 10.46
N PRO A 262 -1.41 -0.21 11.40
CA PRO A 262 -0.58 -0.07 12.58
C PRO A 262 0.89 -0.31 12.22
N ALA A 263 1.63 0.75 11.88
CA ALA A 263 3.07 0.65 11.63
C ALA A 263 3.87 0.91 12.91
N SER A 264 3.91 2.16 13.40
CA SER A 264 4.70 2.50 14.60
C SER A 264 3.96 2.24 15.91
N LEU A 265 2.64 1.99 15.86
CA LEU A 265 1.88 1.61 17.05
C LEU A 265 2.27 0.21 17.54
N ALA A 266 2.77 -0.66 16.67
CA ALA A 266 3.00 -2.08 16.94
C ALA A 266 4.49 -2.48 17.04
N ASP A 267 5.40 -1.57 17.43
CA ASP A 267 6.86 -1.84 17.49
C ASP A 267 7.45 -2.35 16.15
N ALA A 268 6.85 -1.99 15.01
CA ALA A 268 7.38 -2.43 13.73
C ALA A 268 8.68 -1.67 13.44
N ASN A 269 9.78 -2.41 13.28
CA ASN A 269 11.09 -1.90 12.81
C ASN A 269 11.03 -1.47 11.34
N GLU A 270 9.97 -0.78 10.93
CA GLU A 270 9.82 -0.24 9.58
C GLU A 270 10.81 0.91 9.39
N LYS A 271 11.61 0.81 8.33
CA LYS A 271 12.48 1.90 7.91
C LYS A 271 11.66 2.86 7.06
N LEU A 272 11.32 4.00 7.65
CA LEU A 272 10.64 5.10 6.99
C LEU A 272 11.63 6.21 6.71
N GLU A 273 11.63 6.69 5.49
CA GLU A 273 12.35 7.89 5.08
C GLU A 273 11.33 9.01 4.84
N GLU A 274 11.44 10.10 5.58
CA GLU A 274 10.60 11.29 5.37
C GLU A 274 10.99 11.98 4.07
N LEU A 275 10.00 12.23 3.22
CA LEU A 275 10.17 12.95 1.96
C LEU A 275 9.73 14.40 2.11
N THR A 276 8.56 14.63 2.71
CA THR A 276 8.02 15.97 2.93
C THR A 276 6.97 15.97 4.05
N SER A 277 6.91 17.07 4.80
CA SER A 277 5.89 17.31 5.82
C SER A 277 4.80 18.23 5.28
N LEU A 278 3.55 17.86 5.53
CA LEU A 278 2.35 18.61 5.14
C LEU A 278 1.69 19.30 6.35
N GLY A 279 2.40 19.41 7.47
CA GLY A 279 1.86 19.80 8.77
C GLY A 279 1.78 18.59 9.70
N SER A 280 0.58 18.20 10.10
CA SER A 280 0.32 17.01 10.94
C SER A 280 0.49 15.67 10.20
N LEU A 281 0.56 15.70 8.86
CA LEU A 281 0.82 14.52 8.04
C LEU A 281 2.22 14.58 7.45
N THR A 282 2.85 13.43 7.31
CA THR A 282 4.18 13.31 6.70
C THR A 282 4.16 12.28 5.59
N VAL A 283 4.67 12.64 4.43
CA VAL A 283 4.85 11.71 3.31
C VAL A 283 6.15 10.97 3.52
N VAL A 284 6.08 9.65 3.48
CA VAL A 284 7.22 8.78 3.74
C VAL A 284 7.42 7.79 2.59
N ARG A 285 8.69 7.41 2.39
CA ARG A 285 9.10 6.26 1.60
C ARG A 285 9.39 5.11 2.57
N ARG A 286 8.64 4.01 2.47
CA ARG A 286 8.83 2.80 3.27
C ARG A 286 9.78 1.85 2.55
N GLU A 287 10.90 1.50 3.18
CA GLU A 287 11.77 0.44 2.67
C GLU A 287 11.11 -0.92 2.91
N LEU A 288 11.05 -1.73 1.86
CA LEU A 288 10.48 -3.07 1.86
C LEU A 288 11.57 -4.09 1.50
N PRO A 289 11.42 -5.35 1.94
CA PRO A 289 12.35 -6.40 1.58
C PRO A 289 12.55 -6.48 0.05
N SER A 290 13.80 -6.58 -0.36
CA SER A 290 14.20 -6.84 -1.74
C SER A 290 14.86 -8.21 -1.82
N SER A 291 14.47 -9.01 -2.80
CA SER A 291 15.00 -10.35 -3.04
C SER A 291 16.08 -10.40 -4.12
N VAL A 292 16.35 -9.27 -4.78
CA VAL A 292 17.36 -9.15 -5.83
C VAL A 292 18.51 -8.28 -5.32
N ASP A 293 19.72 -8.86 -5.31
CA ASP A 293 20.93 -8.16 -4.88
C ASP A 293 21.15 -6.87 -5.67
N GLY A 294 21.52 -5.81 -4.96
CA GLY A 294 21.77 -4.49 -5.55
C GLY A 294 20.52 -3.63 -5.76
N LEU A 295 19.32 -4.17 -5.51
CA LEU A 295 18.05 -3.45 -5.48
C LEU A 295 17.57 -3.21 -4.05
N ARG A 296 16.96 -2.05 -3.83
CA ARG A 296 16.15 -1.73 -2.64
C ARG A 296 14.72 -1.50 -3.11
N SER A 297 13.74 -2.06 -2.40
CA SER A 297 12.32 -1.97 -2.78
C SER A 297 11.60 -0.99 -1.87
N TYR A 298 10.64 -0.26 -2.42
CA TYR A 298 9.98 0.84 -1.73
C TYR A 298 8.49 0.91 -2.03
N GLY A 299 7.75 1.56 -1.13
CA GLY A 299 6.40 2.05 -1.36
C GLY A 299 6.20 3.41 -0.71
N TYR A 300 5.33 4.23 -1.28
CA TYR A 300 4.95 5.52 -0.72
C TYR A 300 3.80 5.36 0.28
N ALA A 301 3.83 6.18 1.32
CA ALA A 301 2.74 6.25 2.27
C ALA A 301 2.65 7.62 2.95
N VAL A 302 1.54 7.86 3.64
CA VAL A 302 1.35 9.00 4.52
C VAL A 302 1.32 8.52 5.97
N LEU A 303 2.20 9.07 6.79
CA LEU A 303 2.22 8.90 8.24
C LEU A 303 1.23 9.89 8.87
N THR A 304 0.31 9.37 9.69
CA THR A 304 -0.64 10.18 10.47
C THR A 304 0.05 10.77 11.71
N PRO A 305 -0.52 11.81 12.35
CA PRO A 305 0.07 12.41 13.55
C PRO A 305 0.16 11.47 14.76
N PHE A 306 -0.50 10.32 14.71
CA PHE A 306 -0.44 9.29 15.75
C PHE A 306 0.26 8.00 15.29
N GLY A 307 1.00 8.04 14.18
CA GLY A 307 1.93 6.99 13.79
C GLY A 307 1.35 5.83 12.96
N THR A 308 0.09 5.92 12.52
CA THR A 308 -0.43 4.96 11.53
C THR A 308 0.01 5.34 10.13
N ILE A 309 0.05 4.34 9.26
CA ILE A 309 0.44 4.51 7.86
C ILE A 309 -0.77 4.33 6.96
N LEU A 310 -0.97 5.29 6.06
CA LEU A 310 -1.90 5.22 4.93
C LEU A 310 -1.08 4.96 3.65
N PRO A 311 -0.97 3.70 3.18
CA PRO A 311 -0.21 3.40 1.96
C PRO A 311 -0.84 4.10 0.75
N ILE A 312 -0.02 4.76 -0.07
CA ILE A 312 -0.46 5.27 -1.36
C ILE A 312 -0.74 4.08 -2.27
N ALA A 313 -1.88 4.06 -2.96
CA ALA A 313 -2.23 2.96 -3.84
C ALA A 313 -1.39 2.99 -5.12
N ASP A 314 -1.19 1.84 -5.76
CA ASP A 314 -0.36 1.77 -6.98
C ASP A 314 -0.93 2.64 -8.11
N ALA A 315 -2.26 2.77 -8.18
CA ALA A 315 -2.95 3.63 -9.14
C ALA A 315 -2.60 5.12 -8.98
N ASP A 316 -2.16 5.52 -7.79
CA ASP A 316 -1.92 6.91 -7.42
C ASP A 316 -0.44 7.32 -7.55
N VAL A 317 0.45 6.38 -7.91
CA VAL A 317 1.89 6.63 -8.08
C VAL A 317 2.24 6.72 -9.57
N PRO A 318 2.88 7.82 -10.02
CA PRO A 318 3.36 7.96 -11.39
C PRO A 318 4.24 6.79 -11.84
N GLY A 319 4.00 6.30 -13.07
CA GLY A 319 4.79 5.22 -13.69
C GLY A 319 4.36 3.78 -13.36
N LEU A 320 3.46 3.56 -12.40
CA LEU A 320 2.95 2.20 -12.08
C LEU A 320 1.83 1.71 -13.00
N ASP A 321 1.01 2.61 -13.54
CA ASP A 321 0.07 2.25 -14.60
C ASP A 321 0.82 2.06 -15.93
N TYR A 322 1.31 0.85 -16.16
CA TYR A 322 2.03 0.51 -17.39
C TYR A 322 1.14 0.54 -18.64
N LEU A 323 -0.19 0.45 -18.49
CA LEU A 323 -1.14 0.59 -19.59
C LEU A 323 -1.24 2.05 -20.05
N GLY A 324 -0.92 3.00 -19.17
CA GLY A 324 -0.78 4.41 -19.47
C GLY A 324 0.51 4.80 -20.20
N ILE A 325 1.45 3.86 -20.42
CA ILE A 325 2.71 4.13 -21.12
C ILE A 325 2.52 4.00 -22.63
N THR A 326 2.93 5.04 -23.36
CA THR A 326 3.08 4.99 -24.81
C THR A 326 4.47 4.47 -25.17
N TRP A 327 4.54 3.26 -25.71
CA TRP A 327 5.80 2.59 -26.07
C TRP A 327 6.25 2.92 -27.50
N ASP A 328 7.55 3.12 -27.69
CA ASP A 328 8.16 3.53 -28.98
C ASP A 328 8.24 2.39 -30.01
N ASP A 329 8.07 1.13 -29.57
CA ASP A 329 8.20 -0.04 -30.44
C ASP A 329 6.90 -0.37 -31.22
N GLY A 330 5.81 0.35 -30.94
CA GLY A 330 4.52 0.17 -31.59
C GLY A 330 3.81 -1.14 -31.24
N VAL A 331 4.29 -1.89 -30.26
CA VAL A 331 3.63 -3.11 -29.78
C VAL A 331 2.50 -2.72 -28.82
N ASP A 332 1.28 -3.10 -29.19
CA ASP A 332 0.10 -2.89 -28.35
C ASP A 332 0.14 -3.79 -27.12
N ARG A 333 0.20 -3.15 -25.95
CA ARG A 333 0.20 -3.78 -24.62
C ARG A 333 -1.08 -3.47 -23.83
N SER A 334 -2.07 -2.84 -24.46
CA SER A 334 -3.30 -2.35 -23.81
C SER A 334 -4.29 -3.44 -23.42
N THR A 335 -4.13 -4.66 -23.95
CA THR A 335 -5.03 -5.78 -23.64
C THR A 335 -4.65 -6.44 -22.32
N GLN A 336 -5.51 -6.30 -21.31
CA GLN A 336 -5.45 -7.11 -20.08
C GLN A 336 -5.39 -8.59 -20.46
N VAL A 337 -4.30 -9.27 -20.12
CA VAL A 337 -4.29 -10.73 -20.19
C VAL A 337 -5.26 -11.23 -19.12
N ALA A 338 -6.01 -12.30 -19.42
CA ALA A 338 -7.25 -12.69 -18.75
C ALA A 338 -7.17 -13.05 -17.24
N ASP A 339 -6.06 -12.77 -16.57
CA ASP A 339 -5.75 -13.15 -15.21
C ASP A 339 -5.94 -11.97 -14.24
N GLY A 340 -7.20 -11.56 -14.04
CA GLY A 340 -7.63 -10.76 -12.89
C GLY A 340 -7.18 -9.29 -12.83
N ASP A 341 -7.66 -8.57 -11.81
CA ASP A 341 -7.41 -7.13 -11.61
C ASP A 341 -5.94 -6.78 -11.28
N TRP A 342 -5.11 -7.77 -10.92
CA TRP A 342 -3.66 -7.62 -10.70
C TRP A 342 -2.87 -7.30 -11.98
N ALA A 343 -3.47 -7.51 -13.15
CA ALA A 343 -2.83 -7.27 -14.44
C ALA A 343 -2.68 -5.77 -14.81
N ARG A 344 -2.94 -4.83 -13.89
CA ARG A 344 -2.98 -3.38 -14.19
C ARG A 344 -1.76 -2.59 -13.73
N TYR A 345 -1.14 -2.93 -12.60
CA TYR A 345 -0.08 -2.11 -12.01
C TYR A 345 1.23 -2.86 -11.92
N ALA A 346 2.29 -2.21 -12.41
CA ALA A 346 3.63 -2.75 -12.30
C ALA A 346 4.07 -2.89 -10.84
N GLN A 347 5.02 -3.78 -10.60
CA GLN A 347 5.55 -4.07 -9.27
C GLN A 347 7.02 -3.70 -9.17
N ALA A 348 7.56 -3.59 -7.96
CA ALA A 348 8.99 -3.39 -7.76
C ALA A 348 9.82 -4.52 -8.40
N ALA A 349 10.94 -4.16 -9.03
CA ALA A 349 11.76 -5.15 -9.75
C ALA A 349 12.44 -6.20 -8.84
N GLY A 350 12.72 -5.82 -7.60
CA GLY A 350 13.28 -6.68 -6.56
C GLY A 350 12.23 -7.25 -5.60
N ALA A 351 10.93 -7.03 -5.85
CA ALA A 351 9.86 -7.51 -4.98
C ALA A 351 9.60 -9.01 -5.10
N GLY A 352 9.29 -9.61 -3.95
CA GLY A 352 8.68 -10.92 -3.82
C GLY A 352 7.19 -10.93 -4.21
N THR A 353 6.63 -12.11 -4.48
CA THR A 353 5.25 -12.30 -5.00
C THR A 353 4.12 -11.83 -4.09
N CYS A 354 4.40 -11.65 -2.80
CA CYS A 354 3.43 -11.21 -1.81
C CYS A 354 3.84 -9.88 -1.18
N THR A 355 4.78 -9.16 -1.81
CA THR A 355 5.23 -7.85 -1.32
C THR A 355 4.46 -6.75 -2.03
N THR A 356 4.02 -5.75 -1.28
CA THR A 356 3.32 -4.56 -1.83
C THR A 356 4.31 -3.47 -2.24
N ALA A 357 5.53 -3.83 -2.65
CA ALA A 357 6.50 -2.84 -3.04
C ALA A 357 6.22 -2.34 -4.46
N GLN A 358 6.19 -1.02 -4.59
CA GLN A 358 5.77 -0.31 -5.78
C GLN A 358 6.89 -0.21 -6.81
N PHE A 359 8.10 0.08 -6.34
CA PHE A 359 9.26 0.23 -7.20
C PHE A 359 10.53 -0.26 -6.49
N SER A 360 11.55 -0.56 -7.28
CA SER A 360 12.90 -0.75 -6.77
C SER A 360 13.81 0.38 -7.22
N VAL A 361 14.83 0.69 -6.43
CA VAL A 361 15.91 1.58 -6.83
C VAL A 361 17.19 0.77 -6.92
N GLU A 362 17.92 0.95 -8.02
CA GLU A 362 19.25 0.38 -8.21
C GLU A 362 20.29 1.19 -7.44
N SER A 363 21.14 0.51 -6.69
CA SER A 363 22.24 1.15 -5.94
C SER A 363 23.32 1.80 -6.82
N THR A 364 23.46 1.36 -8.07
CA THR A 364 24.47 1.85 -9.03
C THR A 364 23.90 1.96 -10.45
N HIS A 365 23.09 2.98 -10.74
CA HIS A 365 22.57 3.19 -12.08
C HIS A 365 23.69 3.54 -13.10
N ILE A 366 23.75 2.80 -14.21
CA ILE A 366 24.70 3.04 -15.31
C ILE A 366 23.92 3.45 -16.56
N PRO A 367 23.84 4.75 -16.92
CA PRO A 367 23.00 5.24 -18.01
C PRO A 367 23.23 4.55 -19.36
N ALA A 368 24.46 4.12 -19.66
CA ALA A 368 24.79 3.42 -20.90
C ALA A 368 24.17 2.01 -21.02
N GLN A 369 23.62 1.47 -19.92
CA GLN A 369 22.90 0.20 -19.91
C GLN A 369 21.40 0.34 -20.15
N TRP A 370 20.93 1.57 -20.40
CA TRP A 370 19.52 1.89 -20.58
C TRP A 370 19.31 2.67 -21.88
N ARG A 371 18.11 2.56 -22.43
CA ARG A 371 17.67 3.34 -23.59
C ARG A 371 16.24 3.81 -23.35
N THR A 372 15.91 4.98 -23.89
CA THR A 372 14.51 5.42 -23.97
C THR A 372 13.69 4.44 -24.80
N ALA A 373 12.45 4.22 -24.38
CA ALA A 373 11.55 3.24 -24.97
C ALA A 373 10.07 3.63 -24.93
N GLY A 374 9.74 4.78 -24.34
CA GLY A 374 8.38 5.28 -24.30
C GLY A 374 8.25 6.50 -23.41
N VAL A 375 7.01 6.90 -23.18
CA VAL A 375 6.64 8.05 -22.35
C VAL A 375 5.38 7.69 -21.54
N THR A 376 5.35 8.05 -20.26
CA THR A 376 4.18 7.88 -19.39
C THR A 376 3.05 8.87 -19.76
N ALA A 377 1.84 8.65 -19.24
CA ALA A 377 0.70 9.54 -19.49
C ALA A 377 0.93 10.99 -19.01
N ASP A 378 1.74 11.16 -17.96
CA ASP A 378 2.17 12.45 -17.40
C ASP A 378 3.42 13.04 -18.09
N GLY A 379 3.95 12.38 -19.14
CA GLY A 379 4.99 12.95 -20.00
C GLY A 379 6.42 12.63 -19.59
N ARG A 380 6.65 11.63 -18.73
CA ARG A 380 7.99 11.23 -18.28
C ARG A 380 8.60 10.19 -19.20
N ASP A 381 9.90 10.29 -19.43
CA ASP A 381 10.64 9.31 -20.21
C ASP A 381 10.62 7.94 -19.51
N VAL A 382 10.32 6.91 -20.30
CA VAL A 382 10.43 5.51 -19.88
C VAL A 382 11.68 4.92 -20.49
N VAL A 383 12.54 4.35 -19.65
CA VAL A 383 13.77 3.68 -20.06
C VAL A 383 13.67 2.18 -19.87
N VAL A 384 14.37 1.41 -20.72
CA VAL A 384 14.46 -0.05 -20.61
C VAL A 384 15.93 -0.47 -20.70
N PRO A 385 16.31 -1.59 -20.05
CA PRO A 385 17.66 -2.08 -20.12
C PRO A 385 18.02 -2.54 -21.55
N VAL A 386 19.27 -2.34 -21.94
CA VAL A 386 19.82 -2.84 -23.21
C VAL A 386 20.35 -4.27 -23.06
N SER A 387 20.59 -4.93 -24.19
CA SER A 387 21.21 -6.27 -24.22
C SER A 387 22.53 -6.28 -23.45
N GLY A 388 22.69 -7.29 -22.57
CA GLY A 388 23.87 -7.45 -21.73
C GLY A 388 23.80 -6.73 -20.38
N SER A 389 22.67 -6.12 -20.02
CA SER A 389 22.44 -5.57 -18.67
C SER A 389 22.54 -6.70 -17.60
N PRO A 390 23.49 -6.59 -16.65
CA PRO A 390 23.60 -7.54 -15.54
C PRO A 390 22.37 -7.51 -14.64
N LEU A 391 21.79 -6.32 -14.43
CA LEU A 391 20.60 -6.16 -13.60
C LEU A 391 19.40 -6.87 -14.21
N ALA A 392 19.12 -6.66 -15.51
CA ALA A 392 18.00 -7.33 -16.17
C ALA A 392 18.16 -8.85 -16.15
N THR A 393 19.41 -9.34 -16.24
CA THR A 393 19.73 -10.77 -16.11
C THR A 393 19.42 -11.28 -14.71
N ALA A 394 19.80 -10.54 -13.66
CA ALA A 394 19.55 -10.92 -12.27
C ALA A 394 18.05 -10.92 -11.94
N VAL A 395 17.32 -9.87 -12.35
CA VAL A 395 15.88 -9.78 -12.18
C VAL A 395 15.16 -10.91 -12.91
N HIS A 396 15.50 -11.17 -14.18
CA HIS A 396 14.90 -12.27 -14.94
C HIS A 396 15.18 -13.63 -14.30
N ALA A 397 16.42 -13.89 -13.87
CA ALA A 397 16.79 -15.15 -13.23
C ALA A 397 16.01 -15.37 -11.93
N TRP A 398 15.87 -14.33 -11.11
CA TRP A 398 15.11 -14.39 -9.87
C TRP A 398 13.63 -14.67 -10.14
N GLN A 399 13.00 -13.94 -11.07
CA GLN A 399 11.59 -14.16 -11.44
C GLN A 399 11.37 -15.56 -12.01
N LEU A 400 12.29 -16.06 -12.84
CA LEU A 400 12.22 -17.41 -13.40
C LEU A 400 12.35 -18.49 -12.30
N GLU A 401 13.22 -18.30 -11.31
CA GLU A 401 13.42 -19.28 -10.24
C GLU A 401 12.25 -19.30 -9.25
N HIS A 402 11.68 -18.14 -8.95
CA HIS A 402 10.71 -17.99 -7.88
C HIS A 402 9.26 -18.00 -8.35
N SER A 403 8.99 -17.75 -9.65
CA SER A 403 7.63 -17.82 -10.21
C SER A 403 7.02 -19.18 -9.97
N GLY A 404 5.95 -19.32 -9.19
CA GLY A 404 5.53 -20.64 -8.73
C GLY A 404 4.04 -20.83 -8.46
N THR A 405 3.50 -21.98 -8.84
CA THR A 405 2.09 -22.34 -8.61
C THR A 405 1.98 -23.70 -7.92
N ILE A 406 0.80 -24.04 -7.42
CA ILE A 406 0.54 -25.36 -6.85
C ILE A 406 -0.11 -26.23 -7.92
N ASP A 407 0.53 -27.34 -8.28
CA ASP A 407 -0.07 -28.37 -9.11
C ASP A 407 -1.27 -28.98 -8.36
N THR A 408 -2.46 -28.84 -8.94
CA THR A 408 -3.68 -29.32 -8.28
C THR A 408 -3.82 -30.84 -8.24
N ASP A 409 -3.09 -31.55 -9.10
CA ASP A 409 -3.17 -33.00 -9.20
C ASP A 409 -2.19 -33.69 -8.25
N THR A 410 -1.02 -33.08 -8.02
CA THR A 410 0.03 -33.64 -7.15
C THR A 410 0.18 -32.91 -5.81
N GLY A 411 -0.33 -31.67 -5.70
CA GLY A 411 -0.13 -30.79 -4.56
C GLY A 411 1.29 -30.23 -4.44
N GLN A 412 2.14 -30.42 -5.46
CA GLN A 412 3.53 -29.95 -5.44
C GLN A 412 3.64 -28.51 -5.94
N THR A 413 4.61 -27.77 -5.40
CA THR A 413 5.01 -26.47 -5.95
C THR A 413 5.73 -26.68 -7.28
N LEU A 414 5.21 -26.09 -8.36
CA LEU A 414 5.89 -25.92 -9.64
C LEU A 414 6.53 -24.54 -9.66
N THR A 415 7.68 -24.39 -10.33
CA THR A 415 8.30 -23.07 -10.52
C THR A 415 8.71 -22.80 -11.96
N GLY A 416 9.04 -21.55 -12.26
CA GLY A 416 9.49 -21.05 -13.55
C GLY A 416 8.54 -21.37 -14.68
N LEU A 417 9.09 -21.92 -15.76
CA LEU A 417 8.31 -22.25 -16.96
C LEU A 417 7.22 -23.29 -16.68
N ASP A 418 7.47 -24.23 -15.76
CA ASP A 418 6.48 -25.26 -15.39
C ASP A 418 5.30 -24.65 -14.61
N ALA A 419 5.54 -23.51 -13.93
CA ALA A 419 4.50 -22.71 -13.29
C ALA A 419 3.77 -21.73 -14.24
N GLY A 420 4.18 -21.65 -15.50
CA GLY A 420 3.59 -20.74 -16.49
C GLY A 420 4.29 -19.37 -16.60
N TYR A 421 5.49 -19.21 -16.04
CA TYR A 421 6.31 -18.02 -16.30
C TYR A 421 6.59 -17.89 -17.81
N ARG A 422 6.50 -16.66 -18.33
CA ARG A 422 6.42 -16.44 -19.79
C ARG A 422 7.76 -16.41 -20.52
N TYR A 423 8.83 -16.06 -19.83
CA TYR A 423 10.10 -15.71 -20.46
C TYR A 423 11.15 -16.79 -20.16
N ALA A 424 11.42 -17.66 -21.13
CA ALA A 424 12.44 -18.71 -21.01
C ALA A 424 13.85 -18.16 -21.06
N THR A 425 14.04 -17.00 -21.70
CA THR A 425 15.36 -16.37 -21.84
C THR A 425 15.33 -14.88 -21.46
N VAL A 426 16.50 -14.36 -21.06
CA VAL A 426 16.68 -12.91 -20.83
C VAL A 426 16.39 -12.11 -22.10
N GLY A 427 16.68 -12.66 -23.29
CA GLY A 427 16.38 -12.01 -24.57
C GLY A 427 14.87 -11.76 -24.74
N GLU A 428 14.05 -12.78 -24.50
CA GLU A 428 12.59 -12.64 -24.56
C GLU A 428 12.06 -11.63 -23.54
N PHE A 429 12.63 -11.62 -22.33
CA PHE A 429 12.30 -10.67 -21.27
C PHE A 429 12.65 -9.22 -21.65
N LEU A 430 13.81 -8.99 -22.28
CA LEU A 430 14.26 -7.68 -22.76
C LEU A 430 13.46 -7.21 -23.98
N ASP A 431 13.22 -8.09 -24.94
CA ASP A 431 12.44 -7.79 -26.15
C ASP A 431 10.99 -7.43 -25.78
N ALA A 432 10.44 -8.04 -24.72
CA ALA A 432 9.14 -7.68 -24.18
C ALA A 432 9.14 -6.35 -23.42
N GLN A 433 10.29 -5.75 -23.11
CA GLN A 433 10.41 -4.56 -22.25
C GLN A 433 9.76 -4.79 -20.87
N SER A 434 9.99 -5.98 -20.31
CA SER A 434 9.37 -6.42 -19.05
C SER A 434 9.85 -5.64 -17.84
N LEU A 435 11.12 -5.24 -17.83
CA LEU A 435 11.71 -4.32 -16.86
C LEU A 435 11.83 -2.94 -17.49
N TYR A 436 11.35 -1.93 -16.78
CA TYR A 436 11.47 -0.53 -17.20
C TYR A 436 11.77 0.38 -16.01
N GLY A 437 12.23 1.58 -16.31
CA GLY A 437 12.55 2.63 -15.35
C GLY A 437 11.80 3.91 -15.67
N VAL A 438 11.37 4.63 -14.64
CA VAL A 438 10.89 6.01 -14.70
C VAL A 438 11.68 6.83 -13.70
N GLU A 439 12.08 8.05 -14.06
CA GLU A 439 12.81 8.93 -13.15
C GLU A 439 11.88 9.40 -12.02
N GLY A 440 12.30 9.17 -10.78
CA GLY A 440 11.64 9.56 -9.54
C GLY A 440 11.89 11.01 -9.14
N PRO A 441 11.34 11.46 -7.99
CA PRO A 441 11.44 12.85 -7.54
C PRO A 441 12.88 13.30 -7.22
N ASP A 442 13.76 12.39 -6.81
CA ASP A 442 15.16 12.70 -6.47
C ASP A 442 16.16 12.42 -7.61
N GLY A 443 15.65 12.19 -8.84
CA GLY A 443 16.45 11.77 -9.99
C GLY A 443 16.90 10.30 -9.94
N GLU A 444 16.46 9.54 -8.94
CA GLU A 444 16.65 8.08 -8.90
C GLU A 444 15.75 7.39 -9.92
N TRP A 445 16.21 6.30 -10.53
CA TRP A 445 15.36 5.51 -11.42
C TRP A 445 14.50 4.54 -10.62
N HIS A 446 13.20 4.76 -10.62
CA HIS A 446 12.21 3.81 -10.12
C HIS A 446 12.07 2.68 -11.13
N LEU A 447 12.48 1.49 -10.73
CA LEU A 447 12.48 0.29 -11.54
C LEU A 447 11.25 -0.55 -11.27
N HIS A 448 10.58 -0.90 -12.35
CA HIS A 448 9.29 -1.56 -12.34
C HIS A 448 9.30 -2.80 -13.24
N LEU A 449 8.54 -3.80 -12.82
CA LEU A 449 8.24 -4.99 -13.59
C LEU A 449 6.78 -4.98 -14.03
N ARG A 450 6.57 -5.21 -15.32
CA ARG A 450 5.23 -5.42 -15.84
C ARG A 450 4.57 -6.64 -15.17
N PRO A 451 3.26 -6.64 -14.89
CA PRO A 451 2.58 -7.72 -14.15
C PRO A 451 2.73 -9.12 -14.76
N GLU A 452 2.82 -9.24 -16.08
CA GLU A 452 3.05 -10.53 -16.73
C GLU A 452 4.48 -11.06 -16.62
N ALA A 453 5.40 -10.21 -16.19
CA ALA A 453 6.79 -10.54 -15.90
C ALA A 453 7.03 -10.74 -14.41
N THR A 454 6.05 -10.43 -13.57
CA THR A 454 6.09 -10.79 -12.17
C THR A 454 5.66 -12.24 -11.97
N ASN A 455 6.32 -12.86 -11.02
CA ASN A 455 5.95 -14.10 -10.37
C ASN A 455 4.42 -14.19 -10.10
N VAL A 456 3.79 -15.34 -10.36
CA VAL A 456 2.41 -15.61 -9.97
C VAL A 456 2.39 -16.73 -8.93
N VAL A 457 2.26 -16.39 -7.65
CA VAL A 457 1.96 -17.33 -6.56
C VAL A 457 0.46 -17.33 -6.35
N TRP A 458 -0.16 -18.50 -6.57
CA TRP A 458 -1.61 -18.72 -6.47
C TRP A 458 -2.23 -18.31 -5.13
N GLU A 459 -1.43 -18.21 -4.07
CA GLU A 459 -1.87 -17.88 -2.72
C GLU A 459 -1.97 -16.36 -2.46
N CYS A 460 -1.42 -15.53 -3.35
CA CYS A 460 -1.37 -14.06 -3.22
C CYS A 460 -2.18 -13.32 -4.32
N ALA A 461 -2.88 -14.04 -5.20
CA ALA A 461 -3.67 -13.53 -6.32
C ALA A 461 -5.19 -13.70 -6.17
#